data_AF-A0A660YIG1-F1
#
_entry.id   AF-A0A660YIG1-F1
#
_cell.length_a   1.000
_cell.length_b   1.000
_cell.length_c   1.000
_cell.angle_alpha   90.00
_cell.angle_beta   90.00
_cell.angle_gamma   90.00
#
_symmetry.space_group_name_H-M   'P 1'
#
loop_
_entity.id
_entity.type
_entity.pdbx_description
1 polymer ?
#
loop_
_entity_poly.entity_id
_entity_poly.type
_entity_poly.pdbx_seq_one_letter_code
_entity_poly.pdbx_strand_id
1 'polypeptide(L)' 'MNDQKVQQLNIELGEKEAEGIYSNFVLITHSPAEIVIDFSRMVPGVPKA' A
#
# COMPACT_ATOMS: atom_id res chain seq x y z
N MET A 1 26.71 24.28 -25.06
CA MET A 1 25.38 23.76 -24.70
C MET A 1 25.59 22.46 -23.94
N ASN A 2 25.16 22.40 -22.67
CA ASN A 2 25.23 21.17 -21.88
C ASN A 2 23.96 20.38 -22.12
N ASP A 3 24.06 19.32 -22.91
CA ASP A 3 22.98 18.35 -23.10
C ASP A 3 22.84 17.52 -21.82
N GLN A 4 22.01 17.98 -20.90
CA GLN A 4 21.53 17.14 -19.80
C GLN A 4 20.67 16.03 -20.43
N LYS A 5 21.29 14.90 -20.76
CA LYS A 5 20.58 13.66 -21.11
C LYS A 5 19.70 13.28 -19.92
N VAL A 6 18.43 13.63 -20.00
CA VAL A 6 17.39 13.13 -19.10
C VAL A 6 17.39 11.62 -19.27
N GLN A 7 17.88 10.90 -18.27
CA GLN A 7 17.82 9.45 -18.24
C GLN A 7 16.34 9.07 -18.18
N GLN A 8 15.83 8.47 -19.26
CA GLN A 8 14.47 7.92 -19.27
C GLN A 8 14.46 6.69 -18.36
N LEU A 9 13.82 6.84 -17.20
CA LEU A 9 13.54 5.72 -16.31
C LEU A 9 12.31 4.98 -16.87
N ASN A 10 12.51 3.83 -17.50
CA ASN A 10 11.40 2.92 -17.80
C ASN A 10 11.08 2.14 -16.54
N ILE A 11 9.93 2.44 -15.94
CA ILE A 11 9.38 1.68 -14.81
C ILE A 11 8.27 0.80 -15.38
N GLU A 12 8.50 -0.49 -15.38
CA GLU A 12 7.47 -1.50 -15.67
C GLU A 12 6.96 -2.04 -14.33
N LEU A 13 5.63 -2.01 -14.14
CA LEU A 13 4.97 -2.55 -12.96
C LEU A 13 4.34 -3.89 -13.34
N GLY A 14 4.67 -4.95 -12.60
CA GLY A 14 4.03 -6.26 -12.79
C GLY A 14 2.55 -6.23 -12.44
N GLU A 15 1.76 -7.15 -13.00
CA GLU A 15 0.31 -7.19 -12.81
C GLU A 15 -0.08 -7.30 -11.32
N LYS A 16 0.69 -8.06 -10.53
CA LYS A 16 0.44 -8.25 -9.09
C LYS A 16 0.69 -6.98 -8.29
N GLU A 17 1.72 -6.24 -8.65
CA GLU A 17 2.07 -4.98 -8.02
C GLU A 17 1.10 -3.86 -8.45
N ALA A 18 0.57 -3.95 -9.67
CA ALA A 18 -0.43 -3.03 -10.21
C ALA A 18 -1.83 -3.20 -9.57
N GLU A 19 -2.18 -4.40 -9.11
CA GLU A 19 -3.45 -4.65 -8.40
C GLU A 19 -3.54 -3.86 -7.08
N GLY A 20 -2.40 -3.63 -6.43
CA GLY A 20 -2.33 -2.98 -5.13
C GLY A 20 -2.84 -3.88 -3.99
N ILE A 21 -2.59 -3.48 -2.75
CA ILE A 21 -3.05 -4.22 -1.57
C ILE A 21 -4.38 -3.63 -1.10
N TYR A 22 -5.49 -4.33 -1.35
CA TYR A 22 -6.81 -3.97 -0.85
C TYR A 22 -7.02 -4.43 0.61
N SER A 23 -7.62 -3.56 1.43
CA SER A 23 -8.06 -3.87 2.80
C SER A 23 -9.51 -3.42 2.99
N ASN A 24 -10.36 -4.29 3.52
CA ASN A 24 -11.77 -3.99 3.78
C ASN A 24 -12.05 -3.50 5.21
N PHE A 25 -11.05 -3.51 6.09
CA PHE A 25 -11.17 -3.02 7.45
C PHE A 25 -9.93 -2.20 7.86
N VAL A 26 -10.15 -1.20 8.70
CA VAL A 26 -9.10 -0.38 9.30
C VAL A 26 -9.41 -0.13 10.77
N LEU A 27 -8.41 -0.29 11.64
CA LEU A 27 -8.47 0.10 13.04
C LEU A 27 -7.62 1.34 13.24
N ILE A 28 -8.23 2.40 13.79
CA ILE A 28 -7.56 3.68 14.03
C ILE A 28 -7.47 3.91 15.53
N THR A 29 -6.25 3.98 16.03
CA THR A 29 -5.97 4.34 17.42
C THR A 29 -5.19 5.65 17.44
N HIS A 30 -5.59 6.59 18.29
CA HIS A 30 -4.94 7.91 18.33
C HIS A 30 -4.77 8.42 19.76
N SER A 31 -3.77 9.28 19.93
CA SER A 31 -3.54 10.14 21.07
C SER A 31 -3.18 11.55 20.56
N PRO A 32 -3.06 12.56 21.43
CA PRO A 32 -2.58 13.88 21.01
C PRO A 32 -1.16 13.88 20.40
N ALA A 33 -0.34 12.86 20.70
CA ALA A 33 1.05 12.78 20.23
C ALA A 33 1.22 11.89 18.99
N GLU A 34 0.34 10.90 18.78
CA GLU A 34 0.53 9.85 17.78
C GLU A 34 -0.78 9.31 17.21
N ILE A 35 -0.70 8.78 15.99
CA ILE A 35 -1.79 8.08 15.30
C ILE A 35 -1.25 6.76 14.76
N VAL A 36 -1.95 5.67 15.05
CA VAL A 36 -1.68 4.32 14.54
C VAL A 36 -2.86 3.89 13.66
N ILE A 37 -2.54 3.36 12.48
CA ILE A 37 -3.51 2.88 11.50
C ILE A 37 -3.15 1.45 11.12
N ASP A 38 -3.98 0.50 11.54
CA ASP A 38 -3.81 -0.92 11.25
C ASP A 38 -4.78 -1.36 10.15
N PHE A 39 -4.24 -1.90 9.05
CA PHE A 39 -5.02 -2.41 7.92
C PHE A 39 -5.14 -3.93 8.01
N SER A 40 -6.36 -4.46 7.88
CA SER A 40 -6.60 -5.90 7.91
C SER A 40 -7.67 -6.34 6.91
N ARG A 41 -7.51 -7.56 6.37
CA ARG A 41 -8.51 -8.19 5.52
C ARG A 41 -9.33 -9.17 6.34
N MET A 42 -10.61 -8.85 6.54
CA MET A 42 -11.56 -9.78 7.16
C MET A 42 -12.33 -10.54 6.08
N VAL A 43 -12.25 -11.87 6.09
CA VAL A 43 -13.06 -12.73 5.22
C VAL A 43 -14.07 -13.52 6.06
N PRO A 44 -15.35 -13.58 5.67
CA PRO A 44 -16.32 -14.39 6.40
C PRO A 44 -16.01 -15.88 6.25
N GLY A 45 -16.21 -16.66 7.31
CA GLY A 45 -16.15 -18.12 7.24
C GLY A 45 -14.75 -18.75 7.28
N VAL A 46 -13.69 -17.98 7.56
CA VAL A 46 -12.41 -18.60 7.97
C VAL A 46 -12.62 -19.29 9.33
N PRO A 47 -12.16 -20.54 9.49
CA PRO A 47 -12.15 -21.20 10.79
C PRO A 47 -11.44 -20.29 11.81
N LYS A 48 -12.01 -20.15 13.01
CA LYS A 48 -11.26 -19.56 14.12
C LYS A 48 -9.96 -20.36 14.26
N ALA A 49 -8.84 -19.64 14.28
CA ALA A 49 -7.52 -20.21 14.56
C ALA A 49 -7.53 -20.93 15.92
#